data_AF-A0A929FFG7-F1
#
_entry.id   AF-A0A929FFG7-F1
#
_cell.length_a   1.000
_cell.length_b   1.000
_cell.length_c   1.000
_cell.angle_alpha   90.00
_cell.angle_beta   90.00
_cell.angle_gamma   90.00
#
_symmetry.space_group_name_H-M   'P 1'
#
loop_
_entity.id
_entity.type
_entity.pdbx_description
1 polymer ?
#
loop_
_entity_poly.entity_id
_entity_poly.type
_entity_poly.pdbx_seq_one_letter_code
_entity_poly.pdbx_strand_id
1 'polypeptide(L)' 'APPWADSTQIPPTVQAKLEEVGSTLSLDQWQALNPIQRFALIKLSRPSHENRNFVPALREFGLS' A
#
# COMPACT_ATOMS: atom_id res chain seq x y z
N ALA A 1 -9.98 -3.06 14.71
CA ALA A 1 -8.50 -3.13 14.67
C ALA A 1 -7.98 -2.02 13.77
N PRO A 2 -6.73 -1.55 13.91
CA PRO A 2 -6.20 -0.56 12.97
C PRO A 2 -6.09 -1.16 11.55
N PRO A 3 -6.21 -0.36 10.47
CA PRO A 3 -6.25 -0.87 9.10
C PRO A 3 -5.00 -1.66 8.68
N TRP A 4 -3.83 -1.39 9.26
CA TRP A 4 -2.59 -2.13 8.96
C TRP A 4 -2.49 -3.47 9.66
N ALA A 5 -3.38 -3.78 10.62
CA ALA A 5 -3.48 -5.11 11.22
C ALA A 5 -4.35 -6.05 10.38
N ASP A 6 -5.26 -5.50 9.58
CA ASP A 6 -6.10 -6.27 8.67
C ASP A 6 -5.35 -6.64 7.39
N SER A 7 -5.21 -7.95 7.14
CA SER A 7 -4.62 -8.49 5.91
C SER A 7 -5.68 -9.07 4.97
N THR A 8 -6.95 -9.07 5.35
CA THR A 8 -8.04 -9.68 4.57
C THR A 8 -8.59 -8.75 3.49
N GLN A 9 -8.19 -7.48 3.52
CA GLN A 9 -8.70 -6.44 2.64
C GLN A 9 -7.67 -5.32 2.46
N ILE A 10 -7.51 -4.86 1.21
CA ILE A 10 -6.64 -3.73 0.87
C ILE A 10 -7.42 -2.44 1.10
N PRO A 11 -6.94 -1.48 1.90
CA PRO A 11 -7.67 -0.23 2.15
C PRO A 11 -7.93 0.57 0.86
N PRO A 12 -9.11 1.21 0.71
CA PRO A 12 -9.46 1.94 -0.52
C PRO A 12 -8.47 3.05 -0.91
N THR A 13 -7.84 3.70 0.06
CA THR A 13 -6.82 4.73 -0.25
C THR A 13 -5.60 4.12 -0.93
N VAL A 14 -5.18 2.92 -0.53
CA VAL A 14 -4.07 2.19 -1.16
C VAL A 14 -4.46 1.77 -2.57
N GLN A 15 -5.69 1.28 -2.78
CA GLN A 15 -6.21 0.93 -4.11
C GLN A 15 -6.23 2.13 -5.05
N ALA A 16 -6.81 3.26 -4.60
CA ALA A 16 -6.84 4.49 -5.39
C ALA A 16 -5.42 4.99 -5.73
N LYS A 17 -4.47 4.88 -4.79
CA LYS A 17 -3.08 5.27 -5.06
C LYS A 17 -2.38 4.34 -6.04
N LEU A 18 -2.64 3.03 -5.97
CA LEU A 18 -2.15 2.04 -6.94
C LEU A 18 -2.65 2.37 -8.35
N GLU A 19 -3.94 2.67 -8.50
CA GLU A 19 -4.53 3.10 -9.77
C GLU A 19 -3.88 4.39 -10.30
N GLU A 20 -3.70 5.40 -9.43
CA GLU A 20 -3.06 6.68 -9.79
C GLU A 20 -1.64 6.49 -10.34
N VAL A 21 -0.88 5.55 -9.79
CA VAL A 21 0.50 5.26 -10.23
C VAL A 21 0.60 4.12 -11.25
N GLY A 22 -0.52 3.61 -11.76
CA GLY A 22 -0.56 2.53 -12.75
C GLY A 22 0.01 1.21 -12.26
N SER A 23 -0.10 0.92 -10.97
CA SER A 23 0.35 -0.34 -10.33
C SER A 23 -0.85 -1.17 -9.87
N THR A 24 -0.62 -2.45 -9.60
CA THR A 24 -1.63 -3.36 -9.04
C THR A 24 -1.08 -4.10 -7.84
N LEU A 25 -1.96 -4.54 -6.94
CA LEU A 25 -1.58 -5.31 -5.77
C LEU A 25 -2.66 -6.36 -5.52
N SER A 26 -2.29 -7.64 -5.53
CA SER A 26 -3.22 -8.72 -5.20
C SER A 26 -3.44 -8.82 -3.69
N LEU A 27 -4.53 -9.49 -3.30
CA LEU A 27 -4.80 -9.74 -1.88
C LEU A 27 -3.75 -10.66 -1.25
N ASP A 28 -3.23 -11.64 -1.99
CA ASP A 28 -2.17 -12.54 -1.50
C ASP A 28 -0.87 -11.78 -1.23
N GLN A 29 -0.50 -10.85 -2.13
CA GLN A 29 0.64 -9.96 -1.92
C GLN A 29 0.44 -9.07 -0.70
N TRP A 30 -0.76 -8.51 -0.52
CA TRP A 30 -1.10 -7.73 0.68
C TRP A 30 -1.01 -8.54 1.97
N GLN A 31 -1.44 -9.81 1.93
CA GLN A 31 -1.34 -10.73 3.07
C GLN A 31 0.10 -11.08 3.43
N ALA A 32 0.99 -11.18 2.43
CA ALA A 32 2.40 -11.43 2.62
C ALA A 32 3.14 -10.25 3.28
N LEU A 33 2.57 -9.03 3.24
CA LEU A 33 3.17 -7.86 3.89
C LEU A 33 3.04 -7.92 5.42
N ASN A 34 4.14 -7.63 6.09
CA ASN A 34 4.11 -7.45 7.54
C ASN A 34 3.30 -6.18 7.92
N PRO A 35 2.83 -6.06 9.17
CA PRO A 35 2.00 -4.92 9.59
C PRO A 35 2.65 -3.55 9.38
N ILE A 36 3.98 -3.44 9.45
CA ILE A 36 4.71 -2.17 9.25
C ILE A 36 4.71 -1.77 7.77
N GLN A 37 4.90 -2.72 6.85
CA GLN A 37 4.82 -2.48 5.41
C GLN A 37 3.40 -2.04 5.00
N ARG A 38 2.37 -2.71 5.52
CA ARG A 38 0.97 -2.29 5.32
C ARG A 38 0.72 -0.88 5.85
N PHE A 39 1.21 -0.58 7.06
CA PHE A 39 1.14 0.77 7.63
C PHE A 39 1.82 1.82 6.72
N ALA A 40 3.00 1.51 6.18
CA ALA A 40 3.72 2.41 5.28
C ALA A 40 2.91 2.70 4.01
N LEU A 41 2.38 1.67 3.33
CA LEU A 41 1.54 1.86 2.14
C LEU A 41 0.27 2.66 2.44
N ILE A 42 -0.39 2.40 3.58
CA ILE A 42 -1.56 3.16 4.02
C ILE A 42 -1.22 4.63 4.29
N LYS A 43 -0.06 4.90 4.89
CA LYS A 43 0.39 6.26 5.17
C LYS A 43 0.73 7.02 3.88
N LEU A 44 1.44 6.36 2.97
CA LEU A 44 1.90 6.92 1.70
C LEU A 44 0.79 7.05 0.65
N SER A 45 -0.35 6.38 0.83
CA SER A 45 -1.51 6.51 -0.06
C SER A 45 -2.43 7.66 0.28
N ARG A 46 -2.21 8.35 1.41
CA ARG A 46 -3.04 9.50 1.80
C ARG A 46 -2.80 10.69 0.86
N PRO A 47 -3.86 11.47 0.53
CA PRO A 47 -3.71 12.70 -0.22
C PRO A 47 -2.90 13.71 0.61
N SER A 48 -1.71 14.05 0.14
CA SER A 48 -0.88 15.14 0.64
C SER A 48 0.09 15.53 -0.49
N HIS A 49 0.74 16.69 -0.37
CA HIS A 49 1.68 17.14 -1.39
C HIS A 49 2.80 16.10 -1.57
N GLU A 50 2.80 15.46 -2.74
CA GLU A 50 3.87 14.63 -3.26
C GLU A 50 4.30 13.44 -2.38
N ASN A 51 3.42 12.46 -2.18
CA ASN A 51 3.84 11.13 -1.69
C ASN A 51 4.66 10.35 -2.77
N ARG A 52 5.81 10.91 -3.17
CA ARG A 52 6.78 10.36 -4.14
C ARG A 52 7.38 9.03 -3.67
N ASN A 53 7.24 8.71 -2.38
CA ASN A 53 7.76 7.49 -1.76
C ASN A 53 6.86 6.27 -1.93
N PHE A 54 5.63 6.41 -2.48
CA PHE A 54 4.74 5.27 -2.68
C PHE A 54 5.34 4.23 -3.66
N VAL A 55 5.78 4.67 -4.84
CA VAL A 55 6.39 3.77 -5.84
C VAL A 55 7.73 3.17 -5.36
N PRO A 56 8.66 3.93 -4.75
CA PRO A 56 9.83 3.35 -4.10
C PRO A 56 9.51 2.28 -3.06
N ALA A 57 8.48 2.48 -2.23
CA ALA A 57 8.06 1.49 -1.25
C ALA A 57 7.53 0.20 -1.90
N LEU A 58 6.76 0.30 -3.00
CA LEU A 58 6.33 -0.89 -3.75
C LEU A 58 7.53 -1.74 -4.22
N ARG A 59 8.57 -1.09 -4.74
CA ARG A 59 9.81 -1.76 -5.18
C ARG A 59 10.55 -2.40 -4.02
N GLU A 60 10.72 -1.66 -2.92
CA GLU A 60 11.38 -2.15 -1.71
C GLU A 60 10.65 -3.36 -1.11
N PHE A 61 9.32 -3.43 -1.26
CA PHE A 61 8.49 -4.53 -0.76
C PHE A 61 8.32 -5.67 -1.79
N GLY A 62 8.94 -5.57 -2.97
CA GLY A 62 8.88 -6.61 -4.01
C GLY A 62 7.51 -6.71 -4.71
N LEU A 63 6.79 -5.59 -4.84
CA LEU A 63 5.42 -5.53 -5.37
C LEU A 63 5.33 -4.99 -6.81
N SER A 64 6.43 -4.53 -7.40
CA SER A 64 6.49 -3.87 -8.72
C SER A 64 7.71 -4.29 -9.52
#